data_AF-A0A2S8F8R9-F1
#
_entry.id   AF-A0A2S8F8R9-F1
#
_cell.length_a   1.000
_cell.length_b   1.000
_cell.length_c   1.000
_cell.angle_alpha   90.00
_cell.angle_beta   90.00
_cell.angle_gamma   90.00
#
_symmetry.space_group_name_H-M   'P 1'
#
loop_
_entity.id
_entity.type
_entity.pdbx_description
1 polymer ?
#
loop_
_entity_poly.entity_id
_entity_poly.type
_entity_poly.pdbx_seq_one_letter_code
_entity_poly.pdbx_strand_id
1 'polypeptide(L)'
;MDACQTPGSNHQMILAEIIEGLREYQQILVDSAGKIADGDTAMNLYEVANQHAELEVQLRKLAKSDISEQTPLATPFLNQIRALGQRLRKFGDPAHSRYVMCEIIQTEERMIRRFRALIDQVEDVAWRRRLTTYLFRMLEVRESMGRLRNRQTQSFKLGRVQTFGTSRTGDAIRRN
;
A
#
# COMPACT_ATOMS: atom_id res chain seq x y z
N MET A 1 -24.84 2.50 25.58
CA MET A 1 -24.29 1.42 24.73
C MET A 1 -25.08 1.46 23.43
N ASP A 2 -24.51 2.02 22.37
CA ASP A 2 -25.23 2.19 21.11
C ASP A 2 -25.42 0.84 20.41
N ALA A 3 -26.67 0.49 20.14
CA ALA A 3 -27.03 -0.72 19.40
C ALA A 3 -26.26 -0.77 18.07
N CYS A 4 -25.75 -1.95 17.74
CA CYS A 4 -24.96 -2.19 16.54
C CYS A 4 -25.87 -2.16 15.29
N GLN A 5 -26.28 -0.96 14.86
CA GLN A 5 -27.12 -0.74 13.68
C GLN A 5 -26.52 -1.47 12.48
N THR A 6 -27.36 -2.26 11.81
CA THR A 6 -27.02 -2.93 10.56
C THR A 6 -26.69 -1.88 9.49
N PRO A 7 -25.66 -2.09 8.65
CA PRO A 7 -25.33 -1.15 7.61
C PRO A 7 -26.48 -1.04 6.61
N GLY A 8 -26.89 0.19 6.28
CA GLY A 8 -27.79 0.42 5.15
C GLY A 8 -27.09 0.14 3.81
N SER A 9 -27.86 0.04 2.72
CA SER A 9 -27.34 -0.31 1.39
C SER A 9 -26.17 0.59 0.94
N ASN A 10 -26.25 1.91 1.15
CA ASN A 10 -25.14 2.83 0.85
C ASN A 10 -23.88 2.54 1.67
N HIS A 11 -24.03 2.19 2.95
CA HIS A 11 -22.89 1.83 3.81
C HIS A 11 -22.23 0.53 3.33
N GLN A 12 -23.05 -0.44 2.89
CA GLN A 12 -22.55 -1.70 2.35
C GLN A 12 -21.79 -1.49 1.04
N MET A 13 -22.28 -0.64 0.13
CA MET A 13 -21.57 -0.30 -1.11
C MET A 13 -20.21 0.37 -0.85
N ILE A 14 -20.16 1.32 0.09
CA ILE A 14 -18.91 1.98 0.49
C ILE A 14 -17.93 0.97 1.10
N LEU A 15 -18.42 0.13 2.02
CA LEU A 15 -17.62 -0.94 2.61
C LEU A 15 -17.10 -1.91 1.53
N ALA A 16 -17.92 -2.24 0.55
CA ALA A 16 -17.53 -3.12 -0.56
C ALA A 16 -16.39 -2.54 -1.39
N GLU A 17 -16.48 -1.26 -1.79
CA GLU A 17 -15.42 -0.60 -2.55
C GLU A 17 -14.12 -0.49 -1.73
N ILE A 18 -14.23 -0.19 -0.43
CA ILE A 18 -13.07 -0.11 0.48
C ILE A 18 -12.40 -1.48 0.61
N ILE A 19 -13.16 -2.54 0.89
CA ILE A 19 -12.65 -3.89 1.09
C ILE A 19 -12.00 -4.43 -0.18
N GLU A 20 -12.64 -4.25 -1.33
CA GLU A 20 -12.07 -4.68 -2.60
C GLU A 20 -10.80 -3.89 -2.94
N GLY A 21 -10.78 -2.58 -2.66
CA GLY A 21 -9.57 -1.76 -2.83
C GLY A 21 -8.41 -2.24 -1.97
N LEU A 22 -8.68 -2.63 -0.72
CA LEU A 22 -7.69 -3.22 0.17
C LEU A 22 -7.18 -4.56 -0.37
N ARG A 23 -8.05 -5.47 -0.82
CA ARG A 23 -7.63 -6.77 -1.39
C ARG A 23 -6.72 -6.61 -2.59
N GLU A 24 -7.11 -5.77 -3.53
CA GLU A 24 -6.32 -5.53 -4.75
C GLU A 24 -4.96 -4.92 -4.40
N TYR A 25 -4.93 -4.01 -3.42
CA TYR A 25 -3.68 -3.42 -2.94
C TYR A 25 -2.79 -4.42 -2.19
N GLN A 26 -3.35 -5.32 -1.38
CA GLN A 26 -2.62 -6.41 -0.73
C GLN A 26 -1.96 -7.32 -1.78
N GLN A 27 -2.67 -7.69 -2.85
CA GLN A 27 -2.10 -8.49 -3.92
C GLN A 27 -0.92 -7.78 -4.58
N ILE A 28 -1.01 -6.47 -4.78
CA ILE A 28 0.11 -5.66 -5.29
C ILE A 28 1.32 -5.72 -4.36
N LEU A 29 1.12 -5.60 -3.04
CA LEU A 29 2.20 -5.66 -2.05
C LEU A 29 2.90 -7.02 -2.09
N VAL A 30 2.13 -8.12 -2.08
CA VAL A 30 2.65 -9.50 -2.15
C VAL A 30 3.38 -9.76 -3.46
N ASP A 31 2.78 -9.40 -4.60
CA ASP A 31 3.37 -9.55 -5.93
C ASP A 31 4.66 -8.73 -6.08
N SER A 32 4.78 -7.62 -5.35
CA SER A 32 5.97 -6.77 -5.36
C SER A 32 7.04 -7.29 -4.41
N ALA A 33 6.67 -7.76 -3.23
CA ALA A 33 7.58 -8.38 -2.27
C ALA A 33 8.32 -9.58 -2.88
N GLY A 34 7.62 -10.43 -3.63
CA GLY A 34 8.22 -11.57 -4.33
C GLY A 34 9.24 -11.22 -5.42
N LYS A 35 9.32 -9.96 -5.85
CA LYS A 35 10.23 -9.49 -6.91
C LYS A 35 11.41 -8.66 -6.39
N ILE A 36 11.37 -8.24 -5.13
CA ILE A 36 12.43 -7.44 -4.54
C ILE A 36 13.52 -8.37 -4.01
N ALA A 37 14.76 -8.16 -4.46
CA ALA A 37 15.92 -8.94 -4.03
C ALA A 37 16.37 -8.63 -2.60
N ASP A 38 16.06 -7.42 -2.09
CA ASP A 38 16.35 -7.02 -0.72
C ASP A 38 15.34 -7.67 0.25
N GLY A 39 15.81 -8.69 0.99
CA GLY A 39 15.00 -9.47 1.90
C GLY A 39 14.31 -8.65 3.00
N ASP A 40 14.97 -7.61 3.50
CA ASP A 40 14.39 -6.72 4.51
C ASP A 40 13.21 -5.94 3.93
N THR A 41 13.38 -5.36 2.74
CA THR A 41 12.27 -4.66 2.06
C THR A 41 11.13 -5.60 1.71
N ALA A 42 11.43 -6.79 1.20
CA ALA A 42 10.41 -7.79 0.89
C ALA A 42 9.61 -8.18 2.13
N MET A 43 10.28 -8.42 3.27
CA MET A 43 9.63 -8.73 4.55
C MET A 43 8.73 -7.59 5.01
N ASN A 44 9.20 -6.34 4.95
CA ASN A 44 8.38 -5.18 5.31
C ASN A 44 7.13 -5.05 4.42
N LEU A 45 7.22 -5.35 3.11
CA LEU A 45 6.04 -5.35 2.24
C LEU A 45 5.03 -6.44 2.62
N TYR A 46 5.50 -7.63 3.00
CA TYR A 46 4.62 -8.68 3.53
C TYR A 46 3.96 -8.26 4.85
N GLU A 47 4.69 -7.62 5.75
CA GLU A 47 4.12 -7.10 7.01
C GLU A 47 3.03 -6.05 6.75
N VAL A 48 3.28 -5.12 5.82
CA VAL A 48 2.28 -4.12 5.42
C VAL A 48 1.06 -4.78 4.77
N ALA A 49 1.27 -5.80 3.93
CA ALA A 49 0.18 -6.58 3.36
C ALA A 49 -0.67 -7.26 4.44
N ASN A 50 -0.03 -7.81 5.47
CA ASN A 50 -0.72 -8.44 6.61
C ASN A 50 -1.50 -7.42 7.44
N GLN A 51 -0.97 -6.21 7.65
CA GLN A 51 -1.70 -5.15 8.37
C GLN A 51 -2.95 -4.71 7.60
N HIS A 52 -2.87 -4.59 6.27
CA HIS A 52 -4.05 -4.35 5.42
C HIS A 52 -5.00 -5.56 5.43
N ALA A 53 -4.45 -6.78 5.45
CA ALA A 53 -5.02 -8.07 5.88
C ALA A 53 -6.06 -7.95 7.00
N GLU A 54 -5.54 -7.62 8.17
CA GLU A 54 -6.30 -7.53 9.41
C GLU A 54 -7.39 -6.45 9.34
N LEU A 55 -7.08 -5.32 8.72
CA LEU A 55 -8.00 -4.21 8.56
C LEU A 55 -9.19 -4.61 7.68
N GLU A 56 -8.93 -5.31 6.59
CA GLU A 56 -9.94 -5.86 5.70
C GLU A 56 -10.86 -6.87 6.41
N VAL A 57 -10.29 -7.79 7.20
CA VAL A 57 -11.07 -8.76 8.00
C VAL A 57 -12.00 -8.04 8.99
N GLN A 58 -11.53 -6.98 9.63
CA GLN A 58 -12.34 -6.19 10.55
C GLN A 58 -13.47 -5.45 9.83
N LEU A 59 -13.21 -4.89 8.64
CA LEU A 59 -14.23 -4.24 7.82
C LEU A 59 -15.26 -5.24 7.29
N ARG A 60 -14.85 -6.47 6.92
CA ARG A 60 -15.80 -7.53 6.55
C ARG A 60 -16.73 -7.90 7.70
N LYS A 61 -16.19 -8.05 8.92
CA LYS A 61 -16.99 -8.30 10.12
C LYS A 61 -18.01 -7.18 10.38
N LEU A 62 -17.60 -5.93 10.11
CA LEU A 62 -18.47 -4.76 10.27
C LEU A 62 -19.63 -4.73 9.26
N ALA A 63 -19.42 -5.24 8.03
CA ALA A 63 -20.46 -5.27 7.00
C ALA A 63 -21.60 -6.27 7.30
N LYS A 64 -21.36 -7.26 8.16
CA LYS A 64 -22.35 -8.27 8.62
C LYS A 64 -23.07 -9.04 7.49
N SER A 65 -22.57 -9.03 6.26
CA SER A 65 -23.11 -9.73 5.10
C SER A 65 -22.00 -10.21 4.17
N ASP A 66 -22.32 -11.13 3.26
CA ASP A 66 -21.44 -11.50 2.15
C ASP A 66 -21.36 -10.35 1.13
N ILE A 67 -20.37 -9.48 1.33
CA ILE A 67 -20.10 -8.29 0.51
C ILE A 67 -19.80 -8.67 -0.96
N SER A 68 -19.44 -9.93 -1.21
CA SER A 68 -19.14 -10.49 -2.52
C SER A 68 -20.24 -10.18 -3.56
N GLU A 69 -21.51 -10.20 -3.16
CA GLU A 69 -22.64 -9.96 -4.08
C GLU A 69 -22.92 -8.46 -4.35
N GLN A 70 -22.47 -7.58 -3.45
CA GLN A 70 -22.76 -6.14 -3.50
C GLN A 70 -21.58 -5.29 -3.97
N THR A 71 -20.46 -5.93 -4.30
CA THR A 71 -19.27 -5.22 -4.76
C THR A 71 -19.51 -4.74 -6.18
N PRO A 72 -19.54 -3.41 -6.46
CA PRO A 72 -19.51 -2.94 -7.83
C PRO A 72 -18.14 -3.32 -8.42
N LEU A 73 -18.11 -4.45 -9.13
CA LEU A 73 -16.90 -5.11 -9.64
C LEU A 73 -16.04 -4.24 -10.56
N ALA A 74 -16.46 -3.03 -10.91
CA ALA A 74 -15.74 -2.16 -11.86
C ALA A 74 -15.89 -0.67 -11.53
N THR A 75 -15.52 -0.22 -10.32
CA THR A 75 -15.35 1.23 -10.14
C THR A 75 -14.10 1.70 -10.90
N PRO A 76 -14.08 2.92 -11.46
CA PRO A 76 -12.90 3.46 -12.13
C PRO A 76 -11.64 3.42 -11.25
N PHE A 77 -11.82 3.58 -9.93
CA PHE A 77 -10.76 3.48 -8.95
C PHE A 77 -10.19 2.06 -8.82
N LEU A 78 -11.04 1.04 -8.66
CA LEU A 78 -10.60 -0.36 -8.57
C LEU A 78 -9.90 -0.80 -9.86
N ASN A 79 -10.37 -0.34 -11.02
CA ASN A 79 -9.72 -0.60 -12.30
C ASN A 79 -8.31 0.00 -12.37
N GLN A 80 -8.08 1.18 -11.78
CA GLN A 80 -6.73 1.76 -11.70
C GLN A 80 -5.79 0.93 -10.83
N ILE A 81 -6.27 0.41 -9.69
CA ILE A 81 -5.48 -0.47 -8.83
C ILE A 81 -5.14 -1.76 -9.58
N ARG A 82 -6.14 -2.44 -10.16
CA ARG A 82 -5.94 -3.67 -10.95
C ARG A 82 -4.98 -3.47 -12.10
N ALA A 83 -5.10 -2.36 -12.83
CA ALA A 83 -4.19 -2.02 -13.93
C ALA A 83 -2.75 -1.85 -13.43
N LEU A 84 -2.54 -1.24 -12.27
CA LEU A 84 -1.22 -1.20 -11.64
C LEU A 84 -0.71 -2.60 -11.30
N GLY A 85 -1.53 -3.44 -10.65
CA GLY A 85 -1.14 -4.82 -10.34
C GLY A 85 -0.72 -5.60 -11.58
N GLN A 86 -1.47 -5.48 -12.69
CA GLN A 86 -1.11 -6.09 -13.97
C GLN A 86 0.21 -5.53 -14.53
N ARG A 87 0.44 -4.22 -14.47
CA ARG A 87 1.72 -3.62 -14.89
C ARG A 87 2.88 -4.15 -14.05
N LEU A 88 2.74 -4.16 -12.72
CA LEU A 88 3.75 -4.65 -11.79
C LEU A 88 4.05 -6.14 -11.96
N ARG A 89 3.07 -6.97 -12.34
CA ARG A 89 3.32 -8.39 -12.70
C ARG A 89 4.14 -8.56 -13.97
N LYS A 90 4.05 -7.64 -14.93
CA LYS A 90 4.82 -7.69 -16.18
C LYS A 90 6.27 -7.22 -16.02
N PHE A 91 6.58 -6.42 -15.01
CA PHE A 91 7.95 -6.03 -14.69
C PHE A 91 8.67 -7.19 -13.99
N GLY A 92 9.48 -7.93 -14.75
CA GLY A 92 10.25 -9.08 -14.25
C GLY A 92 11.64 -8.76 -13.69
N ASP A 93 12.03 -7.48 -13.58
CA ASP A 93 13.43 -7.08 -13.34
C ASP A 93 13.64 -6.31 -12.00
N PRO A 94 14.52 -6.81 -11.09
CA PRO A 94 14.86 -6.19 -9.81
C PRO A 94 15.44 -4.77 -9.87
N ALA A 95 15.97 -4.33 -11.02
CA ALA A 95 16.57 -2.99 -11.18
C ALA A 95 15.58 -1.83 -10.94
N HIS A 96 14.28 -2.13 -10.95
CA HIS A 96 13.19 -1.16 -10.79
C HIS A 96 12.66 -1.03 -9.35
N SER A 97 13.30 -1.66 -8.35
CA SER A 97 12.84 -1.67 -6.94
C SER A 97 12.41 -0.29 -6.42
N ARG A 98 13.13 0.79 -6.75
CA ARG A 98 12.74 2.16 -6.37
C ARG A 98 11.47 2.67 -7.04
N TYR A 99 11.28 2.38 -8.33
CA TYR A 99 10.09 2.79 -9.06
C TYR A 99 8.85 2.03 -8.57
N VAL A 100 9.02 0.73 -8.28
CA VAL A 100 7.98 -0.12 -7.69
C VAL A 100 7.55 0.43 -6.34
N MET A 101 8.49 0.73 -5.44
CA MET A 101 8.16 1.32 -4.12
C MET A 101 7.45 2.67 -4.25
N CYS A 102 7.87 3.54 -5.18
CA CYS A 102 7.18 4.80 -5.44
C CYS A 102 5.75 4.59 -5.96
N GLU A 103 5.52 3.67 -6.90
CA GLU A 103 4.18 3.36 -7.42
C GLU A 103 3.27 2.75 -6.35
N ILE A 104 3.80 1.89 -5.49
CA ILE A 104 3.06 1.32 -4.35
C ILE A 104 2.62 2.44 -3.40
N ILE A 105 3.54 3.29 -2.95
CA ILE A 105 3.24 4.40 -2.02
C ILE A 105 2.22 5.37 -2.63
N GLN A 106 2.39 5.74 -3.91
CA GLN A 106 1.44 6.61 -4.61
C GLN A 106 0.05 5.99 -4.76
N THR A 107 -0.03 4.66 -4.79
CA THR A 107 -1.31 3.94 -4.90
C THR A 107 -2.01 3.89 -3.55
N GLU A 108 -1.26 3.64 -2.48
CA GLU A 108 -1.78 3.79 -1.12
C GLU A 108 -2.35 5.19 -0.86
N GLU A 109 -1.63 6.22 -1.31
CA GLU A 109 -2.08 7.62 -1.23
C GLU A 109 -3.37 7.89 -1.98
N ARG A 110 -3.53 7.31 -3.15
CA ARG A 110 -4.76 7.42 -3.94
C ARG A 110 -5.91 6.68 -3.26
N MET A 111 -5.62 5.50 -2.69
CA MET A 111 -6.58 4.69 -1.96
C MET A 111 -7.09 5.40 -0.70
N ILE A 112 -6.21 5.92 0.14
CA ILE A 112 -6.57 6.68 1.34
C ILE A 112 -7.42 7.91 0.98
N ARG A 113 -7.06 8.64 -0.07
CA ARG A 113 -7.86 9.78 -0.54
C ARG A 113 -9.24 9.37 -1.03
N ARG A 114 -9.34 8.27 -1.78
CA ARG A 114 -10.62 7.73 -2.25
C ARG A 114 -11.49 7.28 -1.08
N PHE A 115 -10.92 6.57 -0.12
CA PHE A 115 -11.66 6.08 1.04
C PHE A 115 -12.17 7.23 1.89
N ARG A 116 -11.36 8.26 2.10
CA ARG A 116 -11.81 9.49 2.76
C ARG A 116 -13.02 10.11 2.03
N ALA A 117 -12.94 10.26 0.72
CA ALA A 117 -14.03 10.82 -0.07
C ALA A 117 -15.32 9.98 -0.02
N LEU A 118 -15.20 8.65 0.07
CA LEU A 118 -16.34 7.75 0.27
C LEU A 118 -16.94 7.88 1.68
N ILE A 119 -16.09 7.97 2.70
CA ILE A 119 -16.51 8.15 4.10
C ILE A 119 -17.24 9.49 4.28
N ASP A 120 -16.77 10.55 3.63
CA ASP A 120 -17.39 11.88 3.69
C ASP A 120 -18.82 11.89 3.09
N GLN A 121 -19.16 10.93 2.21
CA GLN A 121 -20.51 10.76 1.65
C GLN A 121 -21.48 10.05 2.61
N VAL A 122 -21.00 9.46 3.71
CA VAL A 122 -21.83 8.78 4.69
C VAL A 122 -22.56 9.81 5.55
N GLU A 123 -23.87 9.94 5.41
CA GLU A 123 -24.68 10.89 6.18
C GLU A 123 -24.75 10.53 7.68
N ASP A 124 -24.74 9.24 7.99
CA ASP A 124 -24.76 8.74 9.37
C ASP A 124 -23.44 9.05 10.10
N VAL A 125 -23.53 9.94 11.09
CA VAL A 125 -22.38 10.41 11.88
C VAL A 125 -21.69 9.28 12.65
N ALA A 126 -22.45 8.30 13.16
CA ALA A 126 -21.87 7.18 13.90
C ALA A 126 -21.08 6.26 12.96
N TRP A 127 -21.61 5.97 11.77
CA TRP A 127 -20.91 5.21 10.74
C TRP A 127 -19.71 5.96 10.17
N ARG A 128 -19.84 7.25 9.91
CA ARG A 128 -18.71 8.11 9.47
C ARG A 128 -17.57 8.09 10.48
N ARG A 129 -17.88 8.21 11.79
CA ARG A 129 -16.89 8.11 12.87
C ARG A 129 -16.21 6.74 12.89
N ARG A 130 -16.98 5.65 12.79
CA ARG A 130 -16.44 4.27 12.75
C ARG A 130 -15.49 4.07 11.58
N LEU A 131 -15.90 4.44 10.36
CA LEU A 131 -15.06 4.29 9.18
C LEU A 131 -13.81 5.19 9.23
N THR A 132 -13.94 6.39 9.78
CA THR A 132 -12.80 7.28 10.02
C THR A 132 -11.75 6.64 10.93
N THR A 133 -12.14 5.86 11.95
CA THR A 133 -11.19 5.10 12.79
C THR A 133 -10.37 4.09 11.97
N TYR A 134 -10.99 3.41 11.00
CA TYR A 134 -10.27 2.50 10.10
C TYR A 134 -9.35 3.25 9.13
N LEU A 135 -9.77 4.42 8.64
CA LEU A 135 -8.92 5.29 7.84
C LEU A 135 -7.68 5.76 8.61
N PHE A 136 -7.82 6.07 9.91
CA PHE A 136 -6.67 6.41 10.75
C PHE A 136 -5.68 5.25 10.89
N ARG A 137 -6.17 4.01 11.10
CA ARG A 137 -5.30 2.83 11.11
C ARG A 137 -4.55 2.64 9.80
N MET A 138 -5.19 2.89 8.66
CA MET A 138 -4.48 2.87 7.36
C MET A 138 -3.40 3.95 7.23
N LEU A 139 -3.62 5.13 7.82
CA LEU A 139 -2.60 6.18 7.87
C LEU A 139 -1.41 5.77 8.74
N GLU A 140 -1.64 5.09 9.86
CA GLU A 140 -0.58 4.54 10.71
C GLU A 140 0.27 3.49 9.97
N VAL A 141 -0.39 2.58 9.23
CA VAL A 141 0.29 1.61 8.34
C VAL A 141 1.15 2.34 7.30
N ARG A 142 0.62 3.39 6.68
CA ARG A 142 1.39 4.20 5.70
C ARG A 142 2.61 4.89 6.30
N GLU A 143 2.54 5.36 7.55
CA GLU A 143 3.71 5.95 8.21
C GLU A 143 4.86 4.95 8.38
N SER A 144 4.55 3.65 8.51
CA SER A 144 5.57 2.59 8.54
C SER A 144 6.26 2.46 7.17
N MET A 145 5.49 2.51 6.07
CA MET A 145 5.99 2.49 4.69
C MET A 145 6.84 3.72 4.35
N GLY A 146 6.43 4.91 4.81
CA GLY A 146 7.19 6.15 4.63
C GLY A 146 8.57 6.07 5.29
N ARG A 147 8.66 5.46 6.47
CA ARG A 147 9.93 5.20 7.17
C ARG A 147 10.81 4.23 6.40
N LEU A 148 10.25 3.17 5.80
CA LEU A 148 10.97 2.22 4.96
C LEU A 148 11.60 2.90 3.73
N ARG A 149 10.83 3.71 3.00
CA ARG A 149 11.33 4.49 1.86
C ARG A 149 12.52 5.38 2.26
N ASN A 150 12.43 6.03 3.42
CA ASN A 150 13.48 6.91 3.91
C ASN A 150 14.75 6.13 4.25
N ARG A 151 14.65 4.92 4.83
CA ARG A 151 15.79 4.02 5.07
C ARG A 151 16.46 3.60 3.76
N GLN A 152 15.69 3.11 2.78
CA GLN A 152 16.23 2.75 1.45
C GLN A 152 16.93 3.92 0.75
N THR A 153 16.37 5.13 0.88
CA THR A 153 16.96 6.35 0.31
C THR A 153 18.30 6.68 0.97
N GLN A 154 18.41 6.48 2.29
CA GLN A 154 19.65 6.68 3.05
C GLN A 154 20.72 5.63 2.72
N SER A 155 20.38 4.34 2.66
CA SER A 155 21.34 3.26 2.34
C SER A 155 22.00 3.45 0.97
N PHE A 156 21.23 3.90 -0.03
CA PHE A 156 21.78 4.20 -1.36
C PHE A 156 22.72 5.42 -1.33
N LYS A 157 22.41 6.46 -0.56
CA LYS A 157 23.31 7.62 -0.41
C LYS A 157 24.65 7.19 0.19
N LEU A 158 24.63 6.28 1.17
CA LEU A 158 25.85 5.72 1.78
C LEU A 158 26.62 4.81 0.81
N GLY A 159 25.94 3.95 0.04
CA GLY A 159 26.58 3.13 -1.00
C GLY A 159 27.21 3.93 -2.16
N ARG A 160 26.64 5.11 -2.47
CA ARG A 160 27.22 6.04 -3.47
C ARG A 160 28.48 6.76 -2.97
N VAL A 161 28.64 6.93 -1.66
CA VAL A 161 29.82 7.57 -1.08
C VAL A 161 31.01 6.60 -1.05
N GLN A 162 30.77 5.29 -0.89
CA GLN A 162 31.85 4.30 -0.91
C GLN A 162 32.42 4.02 -2.31
N THR A 163 31.61 4.17 -3.38
CA THR A 163 32.06 3.92 -4.77
C THR A 163 32.89 5.05 -5.38
N PHE A 164 32.94 6.23 -4.76
CA PHE A 164 33.83 7.33 -5.18
C PHE A 164 35.05 7.51 -4.26
N GLY A 165 35.28 6.60 -3.30
CA GLY A 165 36.35 6.67 -2.31
C GLY A 165 37.59 5.81 -2.59
N THR A 166 37.63 5.04 -3.68
CA THR A 166 38.76 4.17 -4.03
C THR A 166 39.26 4.39 -5.45
N SER A 167 39.80 5.58 -5.71
CA SER A 167 40.75 5.79 -6.82
C SER A 167 41.64 7.00 -6.52
N ARG A 168 42.60 6.80 -5.60
CA ARG A 168 43.78 7.65 -5.50
C ARG A 168 44.92 6.93 -4.76
N THR A 169 45.38 5.84 -5.35
CA THR A 169 46.79 5.47 -5.29
C THR A 169 47.19 5.21 -6.72
N GLY A 170 47.46 6.31 -7.41
CA GLY A 170 47.98 6.30 -8.77
C GLY A 170 49.32 5.59 -8.80
N ASP A 171 49.47 4.78 -9.83
CA ASP A 171 50.72 4.26 -10.35
C ASP A 171 51.84 5.30 -10.26
N ALA A 172 52.76 5.09 -9.31
CA ALA A 172 54.11 5.61 -9.40
C ALA A 172 54.98 4.55 -10.08
N ILE A 173 54.86 4.44 -11.41
CA ILE A 173 55.84 3.72 -12.23
C ILE A 173 56.36 4.65 -13.34
N ARG A 174 57.65 5.03 -13.17
CA ARG A 174 58.74 5.23 -14.16
C ARG A 174 59.10 6.62 -14.73
N ARG A 175 60.43 6.86 -14.62
CA ARG A 175 61.39 7.68 -15.44
C ARG A 175 61.45 9.16 -15.08
N ASN A 176 62.61 9.77 -14.79
CA ASN A 176 64.03 9.49 -15.10
C ASN A 176 64.92 9.56 -13.86
#